data_AF-A0A7L2AAC9-F1
#
_entry.id   AF-A0A7L2AAC9-F1
#
_cell.length_a   1.000
_cell.length_b   1.000
_cell.length_c   1.000
_cell.angle_alpha   90.00
_cell.angle_beta   90.00
_cell.angle_gamma   90.00
#
_symmetry.space_group_name_H-M   'P 1'
#
loop_
_entity.id
_entity.type
_entity.pdbx_description
1 polymer ?
#
loop_
_entity_poly.entity_id
_entity_poly.type
_entity_poly.pdbx_seq_one_letter_code
_entity_poly.pdbx_strand_id
1 'polypeptide(L)'
;LNSPGTSSFPLQLMWGPTAEKTSECAFKKKSQETECFNFIRVLVALNQTHLYVCGTYAFSPACTYIHLENFTLVSSGRGLFLDGKGQCPFDPQHTYTALLVGVWRKSKGLCPATAHLAVPPCRQEGRAGSTAVCAYSQEDVERVFEGKYKELNKESSRWTVYSGPDMNPRPGSCSMGSSPDKALTFMKDHFLMDGKVSPIQGQPLLVKSDVTYTRITVHETRGVSGILYRVMFLATAEGLLHKAVELPEGSHIVESIQLFAVPERVKNLLLAPGK
;
A
#
# COMPACT_ATOMS: atom_id res chain seq x y z
N LEU A 1 10.73 -8.91 38.43
CA LEU A 1 10.84 -7.92 37.34
C LEU A 1 10.58 -8.67 36.04
N ASN A 2 9.31 -8.78 35.64
CA ASN A 2 8.93 -9.39 34.38
C ASN A 2 9.03 -8.31 33.29
N SER A 3 9.90 -8.52 32.31
CA SER A 3 10.00 -7.66 31.13
C SER A 3 8.64 -7.63 30.41
N PRO A 4 8.09 -6.45 30.07
CA PRO A 4 6.92 -6.37 29.21
C PRO A 4 7.36 -6.69 27.78
N GLY A 5 6.92 -7.82 27.22
CA GLY A 5 7.16 -8.08 25.79
C GLY A 5 7.31 -9.53 25.35
N THR A 6 7.33 -10.52 26.25
CA THR A 6 7.29 -11.93 25.81
C THR A 6 5.84 -12.33 25.56
N SER A 7 5.25 -11.86 24.45
CA SER A 7 4.01 -12.44 23.94
C SER A 7 4.33 -13.88 23.51
N SER A 8 3.88 -14.86 24.26
CA SER A 8 3.80 -16.24 23.76
C SER A 8 2.93 -16.22 22.51
N PHE A 9 3.51 -16.39 21.33
CA PHE A 9 2.76 -16.54 20.08
C PHE A 9 2.09 -17.92 20.13
N PRO A 10 0.77 -18.05 20.37
CA PRO A 10 0.19 -19.34 20.74
C PRO A 10 0.09 -20.31 19.55
N LEU A 11 0.18 -19.80 18.30
CA LEU A 11 -0.09 -20.56 17.09
C LEU A 11 0.86 -20.13 15.96
N GLN A 12 1.52 -21.09 15.32
CA GLN A 12 2.40 -20.90 14.16
C GLN A 12 2.00 -21.87 13.04
N LEU A 13 1.98 -21.37 11.80
CA LEU A 13 1.70 -22.16 10.60
C LEU A 13 2.88 -22.09 9.65
N MET A 14 3.42 -23.26 9.29
CA MET A 14 4.51 -23.38 8.32
C MET A 14 3.93 -23.59 6.92
N TRP A 15 4.11 -22.62 6.03
CA TRP A 15 3.67 -22.69 4.64
C TRP A 15 4.82 -22.39 3.68
N GLY A 16 5.60 -23.43 3.36
CA GLY A 16 6.73 -23.38 2.43
C GLY A 16 6.42 -23.96 1.05
N PRO A 17 7.25 -23.64 0.03
CA PRO A 17 7.14 -24.24 -1.30
C PRO A 17 7.46 -25.74 -1.28
N THR A 18 6.89 -26.50 -2.21
CA THR A 18 7.27 -27.91 -2.41
C THR A 18 8.67 -28.01 -2.99
N ALA A 19 9.33 -29.16 -2.80
CA ALA A 19 10.66 -29.41 -3.37
C ALA A 19 10.72 -29.21 -4.90
N GLU A 20 9.62 -29.56 -5.59
CA GLU A 20 9.44 -29.31 -7.02
C GLU A 20 9.50 -27.80 -7.34
N LYS A 21 8.73 -26.97 -6.62
CA LYS A 21 8.73 -25.51 -6.81
C LYS A 21 10.06 -24.86 -6.46
N THR A 22 10.72 -25.33 -5.41
CA THR A 22 12.07 -24.89 -5.07
C THR A 22 13.07 -25.22 -6.18
N SER A 23 12.97 -26.42 -6.77
CA SER A 23 13.83 -26.85 -7.88
C SER A 23 13.56 -26.04 -9.16
N GLU A 24 12.30 -25.79 -9.50
CA GLU A 24 11.91 -24.90 -10.61
C GLU A 24 12.46 -23.47 -10.43
N CYS A 25 12.39 -22.94 -9.20
CA CYS A 25 12.92 -21.62 -8.86
C CYS A 25 14.44 -21.57 -9.04
N ALA A 26 15.15 -22.58 -8.56
CA ALA A 26 16.60 -22.69 -8.73
C ALA A 26 16.99 -22.85 -10.20
N PHE A 27 16.23 -23.60 -11.00
CA PHE A 27 16.44 -23.73 -12.44
C PHE A 27 16.32 -22.37 -13.17
N LYS A 28 15.48 -21.47 -12.66
CA LYS A 28 15.38 -20.06 -13.10
C LYS A 28 16.52 -19.18 -12.57
N LYS A 29 17.60 -19.76 -12.05
CA LYS A 29 18.81 -19.09 -11.52
C LYS A 29 18.53 -18.13 -10.37
N LYS A 30 17.52 -18.43 -9.55
CA LYS A 30 17.21 -17.69 -8.32
C LYS A 30 17.94 -18.30 -7.13
N SER A 31 18.28 -17.47 -6.15
CA SER A 31 19.01 -17.88 -4.96
C SER A 31 18.16 -18.80 -4.08
N GLN A 32 18.69 -20.00 -3.81
CA GLN A 32 18.08 -20.95 -2.88
C GLN A 32 18.18 -20.49 -1.43
N GLU A 33 19.13 -19.60 -1.11
CA GLU A 33 19.37 -19.12 0.25
C GLU A 33 18.51 -17.92 0.62
N THR A 34 18.05 -17.14 -0.37
CA THR A 34 17.38 -15.86 -0.09
C THR A 34 16.09 -15.63 -0.86
N GLU A 35 15.82 -16.31 -1.98
CA GLU A 35 14.69 -15.97 -2.84
C GLU A 35 13.69 -17.12 -3.05
N CYS A 36 14.14 -18.38 -3.09
CA CYS A 36 13.28 -19.55 -3.34
C CYS A 36 12.46 -20.01 -2.12
N PHE A 37 11.91 -19.06 -1.37
CA PHE A 37 11.00 -19.30 -0.25
C PHE A 37 9.62 -18.74 -0.53
N ASN A 38 8.69 -19.04 0.38
CA ASN A 38 7.40 -18.40 0.40
C ASN A 38 7.43 -17.16 1.30
N PHE A 39 7.50 -15.98 0.70
CA PHE A 39 7.39 -14.72 1.43
C PHE A 39 5.94 -14.28 1.42
N ILE A 40 5.29 -14.23 2.59
CA ILE A 40 3.93 -13.73 2.72
C ILE A 40 3.89 -12.26 2.35
N ARG A 41 2.98 -11.89 1.44
CA ARG A 41 2.80 -10.52 0.96
C ARG A 41 1.42 -10.01 1.29
N VAL A 42 0.39 -10.81 1.04
CA VAL A 42 -0.99 -10.44 1.35
C VAL A 42 -1.44 -11.19 2.59
N LEU A 43 -1.97 -10.47 3.57
CA LEU A 43 -2.56 -11.02 4.79
C LEU A 43 -3.74 -10.12 5.19
N VAL A 44 -4.97 -10.57 4.94
CA VAL A 44 -6.18 -9.77 5.16
C VAL A 44 -7.30 -10.62 5.77
N ALA A 45 -8.09 -10.05 6.67
CA ALA A 45 -9.27 -10.72 7.21
C ALA A 45 -10.41 -10.72 6.19
N LEU A 46 -10.93 -11.89 5.84
CA LEU A 46 -12.08 -12.01 4.93
C LEU A 46 -13.40 -11.86 5.68
N ASN A 47 -13.46 -12.50 6.85
CA ASN A 47 -14.59 -12.52 7.74
C ASN A 47 -14.06 -12.76 9.18
N GLN A 48 -14.97 -13.00 10.12
CA GLN A 48 -14.61 -13.23 11.52
C GLN A 48 -13.87 -14.56 11.77
N THR A 49 -13.88 -15.48 10.80
CA THR A 49 -13.35 -16.84 10.95
C THR A 49 -12.18 -17.17 10.02
N HIS A 50 -11.94 -16.40 8.95
CA HIS A 50 -10.97 -16.71 7.91
C HIS A 50 -10.08 -15.50 7.55
N LEU A 51 -8.80 -15.79 7.37
CA LEU A 51 -7.84 -14.90 6.71
C LEU A 51 -7.64 -15.33 5.26
N TYR A 52 -7.47 -14.37 4.36
CA TYR A 52 -6.91 -14.57 3.04
C TYR A 52 -5.42 -14.28 3.07
N VAL A 53 -4.62 -15.21 2.57
CA VAL A 53 -3.16 -15.09 2.57
C VAL A 53 -2.60 -15.43 1.20
N CYS A 54 -1.67 -14.61 0.71
CA CYS A 54 -0.90 -14.91 -0.49
C CYS A 54 0.59 -14.70 -0.24
N GLY A 55 1.42 -15.53 -0.88
CA GLY A 55 2.86 -15.41 -0.83
C GLY A 55 3.53 -15.74 -2.17
N THR A 56 4.80 -15.36 -2.27
CA THR A 56 5.61 -15.50 -3.50
C THR A 56 5.82 -16.95 -3.91
N TYR A 57 5.78 -17.88 -2.95
CA TYR A 57 5.87 -19.33 -3.11
C TYR A 57 6.94 -19.76 -4.16
N ALA A 58 8.19 -19.34 -3.93
CA ALA A 58 9.34 -19.58 -4.82
C ALA A 58 9.13 -19.12 -6.27
N PHE A 59 8.78 -17.84 -6.48
CA PHE A 59 8.43 -17.28 -7.80
C PHE A 59 7.29 -18.04 -8.50
N SER A 60 6.35 -18.57 -7.73
CA SER A 60 5.11 -19.17 -8.23
C SER A 60 3.95 -18.77 -7.31
N PRO A 61 3.55 -17.48 -7.29
CA PRO A 61 2.64 -16.92 -6.31
C PRO A 61 1.40 -17.77 -6.08
N ALA A 62 1.12 -18.04 -4.81
CA ALA A 62 0.00 -18.88 -4.38
C ALA A 62 -0.79 -18.17 -3.28
N CYS A 63 -2.10 -18.44 -3.24
CA CYS A 63 -3.00 -17.91 -2.22
C CYS A 63 -3.75 -19.05 -1.52
N THR A 64 -4.18 -18.81 -0.29
CA THR A 64 -4.92 -19.78 0.52
C THR A 64 -5.75 -19.08 1.60
N TYR A 65 -6.54 -19.86 2.32
CA TYR A 65 -7.36 -19.41 3.43
C TYR A 65 -6.84 -20.03 4.72
N ILE A 66 -6.74 -19.22 5.79
CA ILE A 66 -6.39 -19.70 7.13
C ILE A 66 -7.60 -19.55 8.03
N HIS A 67 -7.98 -20.61 8.73
CA HIS A 67 -9.02 -20.55 9.74
C HIS A 67 -8.45 -19.96 11.04
N LEU A 68 -9.09 -18.92 11.58
CA LEU A 68 -8.57 -18.11 12.68
C LEU A 68 -8.52 -18.86 14.02
N GLU A 69 -9.49 -19.74 14.27
CA GLU A 69 -9.62 -20.43 15.57
C GLU A 69 -8.53 -21.47 15.81
N ASN A 70 -8.20 -22.25 14.78
CA ASN A 70 -7.25 -23.36 14.86
C ASN A 70 -5.95 -23.11 14.08
N PHE A 71 -5.86 -21.97 13.37
CA PHE A 71 -4.70 -21.54 12.58
C PHE A 71 -4.25 -22.56 11.51
N THR A 72 -5.20 -23.23 10.86
CA THR A 72 -4.93 -24.25 9.81
C THR A 72 -5.29 -23.77 8.40
N LEU A 73 -4.62 -24.35 7.40
CA LEU A 73 -4.92 -24.12 5.99
C LEU A 73 -6.24 -24.78 5.59
N VAL A 74 -7.12 -24.04 4.93
CA VAL A 74 -8.41 -24.54 4.46
C VAL A 74 -8.29 -25.01 3.02
N SER A 75 -8.61 -26.28 2.78
CA SER A 75 -8.75 -26.80 1.42
C SER A 75 -10.07 -26.34 0.81
N SER A 76 -10.00 -25.65 -0.34
CA SER A 76 -11.18 -25.40 -1.17
C SER A 76 -11.40 -26.62 -2.06
N GLY A 77 -12.64 -26.90 -2.50
CA GLY A 77 -12.94 -28.04 -3.40
C GLY A 77 -12.22 -28.02 -4.77
N ARG A 78 -11.36 -27.02 -5.03
CA ARG A 78 -10.48 -26.88 -6.19
C ARG A 78 -8.99 -27.15 -5.88
N GLY A 79 -8.68 -27.61 -4.67
CA GLY A 79 -7.32 -27.80 -4.17
C GLY A 79 -6.99 -26.92 -2.95
N LEU A 80 -5.83 -27.18 -2.35
CA LEU A 80 -5.36 -26.48 -1.15
C LEU A 80 -4.92 -25.03 -1.42
N PHE A 81 -4.40 -24.78 -2.62
CA PHE A 81 -3.85 -23.48 -3.02
C PHE A 81 -4.56 -22.96 -4.26
N LEU A 82 -4.81 -21.65 -4.26
CA LEU A 82 -5.33 -20.87 -5.38
C LEU A 82 -4.18 -20.22 -6.14
N ASP A 83 -4.37 -19.98 -7.44
CA ASP A 83 -3.40 -19.23 -8.25
C ASP A 83 -3.30 -17.77 -7.76
N GLY A 84 -2.08 -17.36 -7.37
CA GLY A 84 -1.81 -16.04 -6.81
C GLY A 84 -1.35 -15.00 -7.83
N LYS A 85 -1.30 -15.35 -9.12
CA LYS A 85 -0.86 -14.43 -10.19
C LYS A 85 -1.76 -13.20 -10.25
N GLY A 86 -1.14 -12.02 -10.31
CA GLY A 86 -1.85 -10.72 -10.27
C GLY A 86 -2.35 -10.31 -8.89
N GLN A 87 -2.31 -11.20 -7.88
CA GLN A 87 -2.70 -10.92 -6.50
C GLN A 87 -1.49 -10.77 -5.57
N CYS A 88 -0.39 -11.45 -5.90
CA CYS A 88 0.86 -11.41 -5.16
C CYS A 88 2.04 -11.31 -6.14
N PRO A 89 3.10 -10.55 -5.81
CA PRO A 89 4.31 -10.50 -6.63
C PRO A 89 5.02 -11.86 -6.65
N PHE A 90 5.76 -12.10 -7.73
CA PHE A 90 6.66 -13.24 -7.88
C PHE A 90 7.95 -13.07 -7.07
N ASP A 91 8.56 -11.89 -7.20
CA ASP A 91 9.82 -11.55 -6.56
C ASP A 91 9.57 -10.92 -5.17
N PRO A 92 10.25 -11.38 -4.11
CA PRO A 92 10.12 -10.80 -2.79
C PRO A 92 10.58 -9.32 -2.67
N GLN A 93 11.35 -8.81 -3.61
CA GLN A 93 11.80 -7.41 -3.61
C GLN A 93 10.85 -6.49 -4.38
N HIS A 94 9.90 -7.04 -5.13
CA HIS A 94 8.92 -6.21 -5.84
C HIS A 94 7.96 -5.52 -4.88
N THR A 95 7.73 -4.23 -5.12
CA THR A 95 6.73 -3.44 -4.40
C THR A 95 5.34 -3.96 -4.69
N TYR A 96 4.50 -4.03 -3.66
CA TYR A 96 3.13 -4.50 -3.78
C TYR A 96 2.22 -3.71 -2.83
N THR A 97 0.94 -3.69 -3.14
CA THR A 97 -0.12 -3.19 -2.26
C THR A 97 -1.33 -4.09 -2.45
N ALA A 98 -2.07 -4.36 -1.38
CA ALA A 98 -3.27 -5.17 -1.43
C ALA A 98 -4.29 -4.65 -0.42
N LEU A 99 -5.53 -4.53 -0.85
CA LEU A 99 -6.67 -4.17 -0.02
C LEU A 99 -7.84 -5.08 -0.39
N LEU A 100 -8.48 -5.67 0.62
CA LEU A 100 -9.69 -6.45 0.42
C LEU A 100 -10.91 -5.52 0.55
N VAL A 101 -11.70 -5.39 -0.52
CA VAL A 101 -12.90 -4.53 -0.56
C VAL A 101 -14.11 -5.34 -1.02
N GLY A 102 -14.86 -5.89 -0.06
CA GLY A 102 -16.12 -6.63 -0.30
C GLY A 102 -15.97 -7.94 -1.10
N VAL A 103 -16.89 -8.89 -0.90
CA VAL A 103 -16.96 -10.12 -1.70
C VAL A 103 -18.04 -9.94 -2.77
N TRP A 104 -17.66 -9.47 -3.96
CA TRP A 104 -18.58 -9.35 -5.08
C TRP A 104 -18.74 -10.70 -5.80
N ARG A 105 -19.95 -11.27 -5.79
CA ARG A 105 -20.30 -12.40 -6.66
C ARG A 105 -20.24 -11.90 -8.12
N LYS A 106 -19.45 -12.59 -8.94
CA LYS A 106 -19.23 -12.26 -10.35
C LYS A 106 -20.54 -12.02 -11.11
N SER A 107 -20.65 -10.85 -11.72
CA SER A 107 -21.30 -10.68 -13.03
C SER A 107 -20.68 -9.47 -13.74
N LYS A 108 -19.70 -9.77 -14.60
CA LYS A 108 -19.12 -8.93 -15.66
C LYS A 108 -18.26 -7.72 -15.21
N GLY A 109 -16.99 -7.76 -15.62
CA GLY A 109 -16.04 -6.66 -15.52
C GLY A 109 -15.43 -6.47 -14.13
N LEU A 110 -14.50 -7.33 -13.73
CA LEU A 110 -13.66 -7.03 -12.58
C LEU A 110 -12.54 -6.09 -13.05
N CYS A 111 -12.54 -4.83 -12.63
CA CYS A 111 -11.27 -4.17 -12.39
C CYS A 111 -10.77 -4.76 -11.07
N PRO A 112 -9.77 -5.66 -11.03
CA PRO A 112 -9.02 -5.82 -9.81
C PRO A 112 -8.52 -4.41 -9.48
N ALA A 113 -9.03 -3.83 -8.40
CA ALA A 113 -8.56 -2.54 -7.94
C ALA A 113 -7.15 -2.75 -7.39
N THR A 114 -6.19 -2.96 -8.29
CA THR A 114 -4.80 -2.58 -8.04
C THR A 114 -4.80 -1.06 -8.06
N ALA A 115 -5.38 -0.46 -7.03
CA ALA A 115 -5.25 0.96 -6.78
C ALA A 115 -3.78 1.17 -6.44
N HIS A 116 -2.99 1.50 -7.46
CA HIS A 116 -1.72 2.19 -7.24
C HIS A 116 -2.10 3.58 -6.77
N LEU A 117 -2.41 3.72 -5.48
CA LEU A 117 -2.49 5.02 -4.83
C LEU A 117 -1.05 5.55 -4.76
N ALA A 118 -0.58 6.09 -5.89
CA ALA A 118 0.65 6.84 -5.93
C ALA A 118 0.34 8.21 -5.32
N VAL A 119 0.53 8.33 -4.01
CA VAL A 119 0.65 9.65 -3.40
C VAL A 119 1.88 10.29 -4.05
N PRO A 120 1.75 11.44 -4.73
CA PRO A 120 2.89 12.05 -5.40
C PRO A 120 3.99 12.29 -4.36
N PRO A 121 5.25 11.92 -4.65
CA PRO A 121 6.33 12.25 -3.74
C PRO A 121 6.36 13.77 -3.59
N CYS A 122 6.33 14.25 -2.34
CA CYS A 122 6.58 15.64 -2.03
C CYS A 122 8.05 15.96 -2.29
N ARG A 123 8.39 16.14 -3.57
CA ARG A 123 9.72 16.54 -3.99
C ARG A 123 9.74 18.07 -4.04
N GLN A 124 10.37 18.68 -3.04
CA GLN A 124 10.79 20.07 -3.18
C GLN A 124 12.01 20.13 -4.10
N GLU A 125 12.00 21.13 -4.98
CA GLU A 125 13.13 21.54 -5.79
C GLU A 125 14.19 22.19 -4.87
N GLY A 126 15.03 21.39 -4.20
CA GLY A 126 16.18 21.91 -3.48
C GLY A 126 16.52 21.28 -2.12
N ARG A 127 17.00 20.04 -2.12
CA ARG A 127 18.19 19.57 -1.36
C ARG A 127 18.33 18.07 -1.60
N ALA A 128 19.49 17.62 -2.07
CA ALA A 128 19.79 16.19 -2.10
C ALA A 128 19.82 15.67 -0.65
N GLY A 129 19.12 14.56 -0.37
CA GLY A 129 19.15 13.91 0.96
C GLY A 129 18.10 14.38 1.99
N SER A 130 17.07 15.14 1.60
CA SER A 130 15.96 15.49 2.49
C SER A 130 14.71 14.63 2.23
N THR A 131 14.05 14.18 3.31
CA THR A 131 12.73 13.54 3.27
C THR A 131 11.66 14.53 3.74
N ALA A 132 10.49 14.49 3.09
CA ALA A 132 9.34 15.32 3.43
C ALA A 132 8.10 14.47 3.73
N VAL A 133 7.27 14.97 4.65
CA VAL A 133 5.93 14.43 4.96
C VAL A 133 4.90 15.47 4.52
N CYS A 134 3.88 15.03 3.79
CA CYS A 134 2.81 15.88 3.29
C CYS A 134 1.45 15.28 3.62
N ALA A 135 0.47 16.14 3.87
CA ALA A 135 -0.93 15.76 3.95
C ALA A 135 -1.69 16.32 2.75
N TYR A 136 -2.71 15.58 2.30
CA TYR A 136 -3.54 15.92 1.16
C TYR A 136 -5.01 15.78 1.57
N SER A 137 -5.87 16.68 1.10
CA SER A 137 -7.31 16.56 1.31
C SER A 137 -7.90 15.53 0.33
N GLN A 138 -8.79 14.68 0.83
CA GLN A 138 -9.56 13.78 -0.05
C GLN A 138 -10.41 14.58 -1.05
N GLU A 139 -10.98 15.71 -0.64
CA GLU A 139 -11.79 16.57 -1.50
C GLU A 139 -10.96 17.15 -2.67
N ASP A 140 -9.69 17.48 -2.43
CA ASP A 140 -8.80 17.97 -3.49
C ASP A 140 -8.41 16.85 -4.46
N VAL A 141 -8.27 15.61 -3.97
CA VAL A 141 -8.06 14.43 -4.81
C VAL A 141 -9.27 14.20 -5.71
N GLU A 142 -10.47 14.16 -5.14
CA GLU A 142 -11.73 13.99 -5.87
C GLU A 142 -11.93 15.08 -6.92
N ARG A 143 -11.68 16.35 -6.56
CA ARG A 143 -11.74 17.49 -7.49
C ARG A 143 -10.80 17.34 -8.69
N VAL A 144 -9.60 16.78 -8.49
CA VAL A 144 -8.66 16.50 -9.59
C VAL A 144 -9.19 15.37 -10.49
N PHE A 145 -9.76 14.31 -9.92
CA PHE A 145 -10.41 13.24 -10.69
C PHE A 145 -11.67 13.70 -11.44
N GLU A 146 -12.30 14.78 -10.98
CA GLU A 146 -13.39 15.50 -11.67
C GLU A 146 -12.89 16.56 -12.67
N GLY A 147 -11.57 16.76 -12.79
CA GLY A 147 -10.95 17.74 -13.68
C GLY A 147 -10.84 17.33 -15.15
N LYS A 148 -9.95 17.96 -15.93
CA LYS A 148 -9.69 17.56 -17.33
C LYS A 148 -8.64 16.45 -17.39
N TYR A 149 -8.70 15.63 -18.44
CA TYR A 149 -7.70 14.59 -18.72
C TYR A 149 -6.49 15.19 -19.44
N LYS A 150 -5.34 14.55 -19.32
CA LYS A 150 -4.21 14.73 -20.23
C LYS A 150 -4.31 13.75 -21.39
N GLU A 151 -3.87 14.21 -22.55
CA GLU A 151 -3.78 13.43 -23.78
C GLU A 151 -2.36 13.52 -24.32
N LEU A 152 -1.81 12.38 -24.77
CA LEU A 152 -0.52 12.34 -25.44
C LEU A 152 -0.71 12.64 -26.92
N ASN A 153 -0.23 13.79 -27.36
CA ASN A 153 -0.14 14.10 -28.78
C ASN A 153 0.94 13.20 -29.41
N LYS A 154 0.52 12.27 -30.29
CA LYS A 154 1.40 11.24 -30.88
C LYS A 154 2.43 11.81 -31.86
N GLU A 155 2.15 12.93 -32.50
CA GLU A 155 3.04 13.55 -33.48
C GLU A 155 4.18 14.31 -32.79
N SER A 156 3.86 15.07 -31.75
CA SER A 156 4.84 15.87 -30.99
C SER A 156 5.43 15.14 -29.79
N SER A 157 4.88 13.99 -29.39
CA SER A 157 5.19 13.28 -28.14
C SER A 157 5.04 14.15 -26.89
N ARG A 158 4.11 15.12 -26.92
CA ARG A 158 3.83 16.03 -25.80
C ARG A 158 2.49 15.71 -25.16
N TRP A 159 2.46 15.77 -23.84
CA TRP A 159 1.21 15.70 -23.07
C TRP A 159 0.54 17.07 -23.06
N THR A 160 -0.71 17.13 -23.50
CA THR A 160 -1.55 18.33 -23.54
C THR A 160 -2.86 18.09 -22.81
N VAL A 161 -3.60 19.16 -22.50
CA VAL A 161 -4.93 19.05 -21.92
C VAL A 161 -5.89 18.53 -22.99
N TYR A 162 -6.67 17.50 -22.67
CA TYR A 162 -7.74 17.04 -23.53
C TYR A 162 -8.82 18.13 -23.67
N SER A 163 -9.01 18.60 -24.90
CA SER A 163 -9.97 19.67 -25.23
C SER A 163 -11.17 19.19 -26.04
N GLY A 164 -11.33 17.88 -26.20
CA GLY A 164 -12.49 17.30 -26.88
C GLY A 164 -13.77 17.36 -26.05
N PRO A 165 -14.90 16.85 -26.60
CA PRO A 165 -16.20 16.91 -25.93
C PRO A 165 -16.22 16.07 -24.66
N ASP A 166 -16.90 16.58 -23.63
CA ASP A 166 -17.10 15.82 -22.39
C ASP A 166 -17.97 14.58 -22.65
N MET A 167 -17.58 13.46 -22.06
CA MET A 167 -18.27 12.18 -22.22
C MET A 167 -19.24 11.93 -21.07
N ASN A 168 -20.44 11.41 -21.39
CA ASN A 168 -21.47 11.04 -20.42
C ASN A 168 -21.91 9.57 -20.63
N PRO A 169 -21.83 8.70 -19.60
CA PRO A 169 -21.28 8.94 -18.27
C PRO A 169 -19.77 9.23 -18.33
N ARG A 170 -19.29 10.00 -17.38
CA ARG A 170 -17.88 10.41 -17.29
C ARG A 170 -16.99 9.16 -17.15
N PRO A 171 -15.98 8.97 -18.01
CA PRO A 171 -15.01 7.90 -17.85
C PRO A 171 -14.41 7.90 -16.44
N GLY A 172 -14.29 6.73 -15.80
CA GLY A 172 -13.79 6.60 -14.43
C GLY A 172 -14.80 6.88 -13.31
N SER A 173 -16.01 7.36 -13.63
CA SER A 173 -17.08 7.51 -12.63
C SER A 173 -17.72 6.15 -12.27
N CYS A 174 -18.19 6.03 -11.03
CA CYS A 174 -18.90 4.85 -10.56
C CYS A 174 -20.39 4.95 -10.95
N SER A 175 -20.87 4.02 -11.77
CA SER A 175 -22.28 3.92 -12.16
C SER A 175 -22.82 2.50 -11.98
N MET A 176 -24.10 2.36 -11.65
CA MET A 176 -24.80 1.07 -11.66
C MET A 176 -25.00 0.60 -13.11
N GLY A 177 -24.06 -0.17 -13.66
CA GLY A 177 -24.14 -0.75 -15.00
C GLY A 177 -22.80 -0.85 -15.70
N SER A 178 -22.77 -1.55 -16.85
CA SER A 178 -21.56 -1.64 -17.69
C SER A 178 -21.22 -0.29 -18.30
N SER A 179 -19.95 0.11 -18.21
CA SER A 179 -19.47 1.29 -18.92
C SER A 179 -19.56 1.08 -20.44
N PRO A 180 -19.97 2.10 -21.22
CA PRO A 180 -19.97 2.00 -22.68
C PRO A 180 -18.57 1.73 -23.24
N ASP A 181 -18.45 0.93 -24.31
CA ASP A 181 -17.16 0.60 -24.95
C ASP A 181 -16.36 1.85 -25.34
N LYS A 182 -17.05 2.93 -25.71
CA LYS A 182 -16.45 4.24 -26.01
C LYS A 182 -15.73 4.82 -24.80
N ALA A 183 -16.32 4.73 -23.60
CA ALA A 183 -15.70 5.21 -22.36
C ALA A 183 -14.49 4.34 -21.96
N LEU A 184 -14.59 3.01 -22.15
CA LEU A 184 -13.47 2.10 -21.90
C LEU A 184 -12.29 2.36 -22.84
N THR A 185 -12.57 2.63 -24.11
CA THR A 185 -11.54 2.98 -25.10
C THR A 185 -10.90 4.33 -24.77
N PHE A 186 -11.71 5.32 -24.39
CA PHE A 186 -11.21 6.63 -23.96
C PHE A 186 -10.24 6.51 -22.78
N MET A 187 -10.58 5.75 -21.73
CA MET A 187 -9.71 5.59 -20.55
C MET A 187 -8.36 4.91 -20.84
N LYS A 188 -8.28 4.06 -21.88
CA LYS A 188 -7.01 3.44 -22.27
C LYS A 188 -5.99 4.48 -22.76
N ASP A 189 -6.48 5.51 -23.44
CA ASP A 189 -5.64 6.57 -23.99
C ASP A 189 -5.56 7.81 -23.07
N HIS A 190 -6.50 7.96 -22.14
CA HIS A 190 -6.66 9.12 -21.24
C HIS A 190 -6.73 8.71 -19.77
N PHE A 191 -5.65 8.11 -19.26
CA PHE A 191 -5.55 7.63 -17.88
C PHE A 191 -4.96 8.65 -16.89
N LEU A 192 -4.43 9.77 -17.38
CA LEU A 192 -3.76 10.78 -16.58
C LEU A 192 -4.63 12.04 -16.47
N MET A 193 -4.72 12.61 -15.27
CA MET A 193 -5.43 13.88 -15.04
C MET A 193 -4.50 15.07 -15.31
N ASP A 194 -5.06 16.20 -15.76
CA ASP A 194 -4.31 17.44 -15.95
C ASP A 194 -4.04 18.19 -14.65
N GLY A 195 -5.02 18.15 -13.74
CA GLY A 195 -4.90 18.75 -12.42
C GLY A 195 -3.82 18.07 -11.56
N LYS A 196 -3.24 18.84 -10.64
CA LYS A 196 -2.31 18.35 -9.63
C LYS A 196 -2.95 18.43 -8.24
N VAL A 197 -2.81 17.37 -7.45
CA VAL A 197 -3.20 17.40 -6.04
C VAL A 197 -2.08 18.09 -5.27
N SER A 198 -2.39 19.21 -4.61
CA SER A 198 -1.40 19.97 -3.83
C SER A 198 -1.51 19.60 -2.34
N PRO A 199 -0.40 19.63 -1.58
CA PRO A 199 -0.47 19.44 -0.14
C PRO A 199 -1.37 20.47 0.54
N ILE A 200 -1.93 20.11 1.70
CA ILE A 200 -2.64 21.06 2.56
C ILE A 200 -1.71 22.24 2.88
N GLN A 201 -2.21 23.46 2.74
CA GLN A 201 -1.44 24.72 2.84
C GLN A 201 -0.31 24.88 1.79
N GLY A 202 -0.25 24.02 0.77
CA GLY A 202 0.73 24.11 -0.32
C GLY A 202 2.17 23.76 0.06
N GLN A 203 2.42 23.25 1.26
CA GLN A 203 3.77 22.98 1.78
C GLN A 203 3.83 21.66 2.58
N PRO A 204 5.03 21.06 2.75
CA PRO A 204 5.19 19.87 3.60
C PRO A 204 4.91 20.15 5.08
N LEU A 205 4.35 19.16 5.77
CA LEU A 205 4.14 19.18 7.23
C LEU A 205 5.46 19.09 8.00
N LEU A 206 6.41 18.32 7.46
CA LEU A 206 7.73 18.08 8.06
C LEU A 206 8.75 17.90 6.94
N VAL A 207 9.91 18.54 7.08
CA VAL A 207 11.09 18.31 6.23
C VAL A 207 12.26 17.96 7.12
N LYS A 208 12.96 16.86 6.83
CA LYS A 208 14.13 16.43 7.59
C LYS A 208 15.26 15.99 6.66
N SER A 209 16.45 16.55 6.88
CA SER A 209 17.69 16.13 6.23
C SER A 209 18.26 14.88 6.90
N ASP A 210 19.00 14.09 6.14
CA ASP A 210 19.81 12.96 6.62
C ASP A 210 19.01 11.85 7.31
N VAL A 211 17.72 11.75 6.98
CA VAL A 211 16.82 10.70 7.49
C VAL A 211 16.01 10.15 6.32
N THR A 212 15.93 8.81 6.23
CA THR A 212 15.07 8.12 5.27
C THR A 212 13.88 7.52 5.99
N TYR A 213 12.72 8.17 5.93
CA TYR A 213 11.49 7.60 6.49
C TYR A 213 10.93 6.49 5.59
N THR A 214 10.53 5.38 6.20
CA THR A 214 10.04 4.18 5.50
C THR A 214 8.56 3.96 5.69
N ARG A 215 8.01 4.29 6.86
CA ARG A 215 6.59 4.12 7.22
C ARG A 215 6.12 5.30 8.06
N ILE A 216 4.84 5.62 7.91
CA ILE A 216 4.14 6.63 8.72
C ILE A 216 2.84 6.04 9.22
N THR A 217 2.47 6.38 10.44
CA THR A 217 1.12 6.22 10.95
C THR A 217 0.76 7.44 11.79
N VAL A 218 -0.54 7.75 11.89
CA VAL A 218 -1.03 8.99 12.50
C VAL A 218 -2.11 8.63 13.51
N HIS A 219 -2.01 9.22 14.71
CA HIS A 219 -2.98 9.08 15.78
C HIS A 219 -3.53 10.46 16.14
N GLU A 220 -4.85 10.58 16.24
CA GLU A 220 -5.50 11.78 16.73
C GLU A 220 -5.78 11.64 18.23
N THR A 221 -5.34 12.63 19.03
CA THR A 221 -5.55 12.62 20.47
C THR A 221 -5.86 14.02 21.00
N ARG A 222 -6.43 14.11 22.20
CA ARG A 222 -6.74 15.39 22.86
C ARG A 222 -5.65 15.72 23.87
N GLY A 223 -5.12 16.93 23.80
CA GLY A 223 -4.22 17.46 24.81
C GLY A 223 -4.96 17.84 26.10
N VAL A 224 -4.20 18.27 27.12
CA VAL A 224 -4.75 18.68 28.43
C VAL A 224 -5.71 19.87 28.30
N SER A 225 -5.51 20.73 27.30
CA SER A 225 -6.37 21.86 26.97
C SER A 225 -7.65 21.47 26.21
N GLY A 226 -7.86 20.18 25.90
CA GLY A 226 -8.97 19.69 25.08
C GLY A 226 -8.79 19.86 23.57
N ILE A 227 -7.71 20.54 23.14
CA ILE A 227 -7.33 20.71 21.73
C ILE A 227 -6.95 19.36 21.14
N LEU A 228 -7.42 19.10 19.91
CA LEU A 228 -7.09 17.89 19.17
C LEU A 228 -5.75 18.06 18.44
N TYR A 229 -4.88 17.08 18.59
CA TYR A 229 -3.56 17.03 17.97
C TYR A 229 -3.44 15.79 17.10
N ARG A 230 -2.80 15.94 15.93
CA ARG A 230 -2.35 14.81 15.11
C ARG A 230 -0.92 14.47 15.51
N VAL A 231 -0.72 13.25 15.99
CA VAL A 231 0.59 12.70 16.34
C VAL A 231 1.03 11.74 15.25
N MET A 232 2.13 12.05 14.59
CA MET A 232 2.77 11.23 13.57
C MET A 232 3.83 10.34 14.20
N PHE A 233 3.83 9.05 13.85
CA PHE A 233 4.89 8.11 14.16
C PHE A 233 5.58 7.74 12.85
N LEU A 234 6.85 8.12 12.72
CA LEU A 234 7.64 8.05 11.50
C LEU A 234 8.78 7.05 11.71
N ALA A 235 8.74 5.93 11.02
CA ALA A 235 9.79 4.90 11.10
C ALA A 235 10.90 5.16 10.08
N THR A 236 12.15 4.83 10.42
CA THR A 236 13.31 5.07 9.55
C THR A 236 13.93 3.79 8.96
N ALA A 237 14.85 3.97 8.01
CA ALA A 237 15.63 2.89 7.43
C ALA A 237 16.72 2.33 8.36
N GLU A 238 17.01 3.03 9.46
CA GLU A 238 18.02 2.69 10.46
C GLU A 238 17.41 2.11 11.76
N GLY A 239 16.08 1.94 11.80
CA GLY A 239 15.41 1.31 12.94
C GLY A 239 14.95 2.30 14.02
N LEU A 240 14.89 3.59 13.71
CA LEU A 240 14.38 4.61 14.62
C LEU A 240 12.87 4.84 14.41
N LEU A 241 12.19 5.27 15.47
CA LEU A 241 10.83 5.77 15.45
C LEU A 241 10.82 7.22 15.95
N HIS A 242 10.49 8.16 15.07
CA HIS A 242 10.26 9.55 15.46
C HIS A 242 8.79 9.78 15.77
N LYS A 243 8.51 10.33 16.94
CA LYS A 243 7.18 10.82 17.30
C LYS A 243 7.14 12.33 17.07
N ALA A 244 6.27 12.78 16.16
CA ALA A 244 6.11 14.18 15.83
C ALA A 244 4.67 14.63 16.07
N VAL A 245 4.48 15.90 16.44
CA VAL A 245 3.16 16.51 16.62
C VAL A 245 3.01 17.64 15.63
N GLU A 246 1.89 17.67 14.93
CA GLU A 246 1.52 18.78 14.05
C GLU A 246 1.07 19.98 14.90
N LEU A 247 1.75 21.12 14.72
CA LEU A 247 1.42 22.40 15.36
C LEU A 247 1.20 23.47 14.28
N PRO A 248 0.52 24.60 14.59
CA PRO A 248 0.27 25.67 13.61
C PRO A 248 1.53 26.26 12.97
N GLU A 249 2.65 26.28 13.69
CA GLU A 249 3.94 26.80 13.19
C GLU A 249 4.77 25.74 12.43
N GLY A 250 4.28 24.50 12.37
CA GLY A 250 4.96 23.36 11.74
C GLY A 250 5.05 22.15 12.67
N SER A 251 5.39 20.99 12.09
CA SER A 251 5.51 19.77 12.88
C SER A 251 6.78 19.74 13.72
N HIS A 252 6.66 19.31 14.97
CA HIS A 252 7.77 19.19 15.91
C HIS A 252 8.02 17.74 16.31
N ILE A 253 9.28 17.27 16.25
CA ILE A 253 9.66 15.94 16.72
C ILE A 253 9.84 15.98 18.23
N VAL A 254 8.97 15.28 18.95
CA VAL A 254 8.95 15.20 20.41
C VAL A 254 9.92 14.15 20.93
N GLU A 255 10.08 13.04 20.20
CA GLU A 255 10.84 11.89 20.67
C GLU A 255 11.46 11.10 19.51
N SER A 256 12.59 10.45 19.76
CA SER A 256 13.25 9.50 18.86
C SER A 256 13.63 8.23 19.64
N ILE A 257 13.16 7.07 19.18
CA ILE A 257 13.30 5.78 19.88
C ILE A 257 13.98 4.77 18.95
N GLN A 258 15.02 4.10 19.41
CA GLN A 258 15.62 2.96 18.71
C GLN A 258 14.77 1.71 18.92
N LEU A 259 14.19 1.16 17.84
CA LEU A 259 13.29 0.00 17.90
C LEU A 259 14.05 -1.34 17.93
N PHE A 260 15.20 -1.41 17.26
CA PHE A 260 15.98 -2.64 17.12
C PHE A 260 17.36 -2.47 17.73
N ALA A 261 17.84 -3.49 18.45
CA ALA A 261 19.18 -3.49 19.04
C ALA A 261 20.28 -3.37 17.96
N VAL A 262 20.09 -4.03 16.82
CA VAL A 262 20.89 -3.84 15.61
C VAL A 262 20.11 -2.93 14.66
N PRO A 263 20.70 -1.84 14.14
CA PRO A 263 20.04 -0.97 13.19
C PRO A 263 19.53 -1.72 11.96
N GLU A 264 18.21 -1.72 11.77
CA GLU A 264 17.55 -2.40 10.66
C GLU A 264 16.38 -1.57 10.12
N ARG A 265 16.14 -1.69 8.81
CA ARG A 265 15.05 -0.98 8.13
C ARG A 265 13.69 -1.41 8.67
N VAL A 266 12.91 -0.46 9.18
CA VAL A 266 11.53 -0.72 9.58
C VAL A 266 10.68 -0.98 8.33
N LYS A 267 10.20 -2.22 8.17
CA LYS A 267 9.43 -2.67 6.99
C LYS A 267 7.93 -2.45 7.12
N ASN A 268 7.38 -2.47 8.34
CA ASN A 268 5.96 -2.29 8.61
C ASN A 268 5.79 -1.55 9.95
N LEU A 269 4.74 -0.71 10.02
CA LEU A 269 4.35 0.01 11.22
C LEU A 269 2.82 0.00 11.27
N LEU A 270 2.25 -0.47 12.38
CA LEU A 270 0.80 -0.56 12.58
C LEU A 270 0.47 0.01 13.96
N LEU A 271 -0.52 0.90 14.03
CA LEU A 271 -1.11 1.31 15.29
C LEU A 271 -2.12 0.26 15.72
N ALA A 272 -1.96 -0.23 16.95
CA ALA A 272 -3.02 -1.00 17.58
C ALA A 272 -4.23 -0.07 17.84
N PRO A 273 -5.46 -0.50 17.53
CA PRO A 273 -6.63 0.22 18.02
C PRO A 273 -6.55 0.27 19.56
N GLY A 274 -6.88 1.44 20.13
CA GLY A 274 -6.95 1.59 21.58
C GLY A 274 -7.86 0.51 22.19
N LYS A 275 -7.50 0.03 23.38
CA LYS A 275 -8.40 -0.81 24.18
C LYS A 275 -9.63 -0.01 24.62
#